data_AF-A0A8H7KCX7-F1
#
_entry.id   AF-A0A8H7KCX7-F1
#
_cell.length_a   1.000
_cell.length_b   1.000
_cell.length_c   1.000
_cell.angle_alpha   90.00
_cell.angle_beta   90.00
_cell.angle_gamma   90.00
#
_symmetry.space_group_name_H-M   'P 1'
#
loop_
_entity.id
_entity.type
_entity.pdbx_description
1 polymer ?
#
loop_
_entity_poly.entity_id
_entity_poly.type
_entity_poly.pdbx_seq_one_letter_code
_entity_poly.pdbx_strand_id
1 'polypeptide(L)'
;MCALHLSRSHPGESRSSNHAHAARPRDIENGGQDDQKDADANLSTLESHGSHVWRPNPADPGVQHIRAADFFATTFQDAEEALEELLPLSLQFVRCADEYRFGELATESAPSDLLGQQAILAKSIDNLQGLMGNLRENFPHMGDADARYSSFVLRAKFCQIWIATALEKDEMQFDAWMDTFREMIIHTETLGRTIQRQKRSRIGPEIRFEIGFIPLAYFILMKCRDRSIRLKALRLITEYGTSRESFWEKEKMVTVGTRIIEIENKVKLNGGDQILSLSAPGHLPSVEDRIWDTTFNPKRIIAGEYNGEMVTGAPMGFIMRNNDGRWYVRHEFIALGAL
;
A
#
# COMPACT_ATOMS: atom_id res chain seq x y z
N MET A 1 -23.54 -14.64 8.51
CA MET A 1 -24.46 -15.24 7.51
C MET A 1 -23.76 -15.11 6.17
N CYS A 2 -23.45 -16.11 5.34
CA CYS A 2 -23.78 -17.54 5.17
C CYS A 2 -22.43 -18.27 4.89
N ALA A 3 -22.09 -19.43 5.46
CA ALA A 3 -22.59 -20.80 5.29
C ALA A 3 -22.36 -21.42 3.89
N LEU A 4 -21.89 -22.69 3.92
CA LEU A 4 -21.85 -23.76 2.88
C LEU A 4 -20.47 -24.04 2.27
N HIS A 5 -20.01 -25.28 2.02
CA HIS A 5 -20.38 -26.62 2.48
C HIS A 5 -19.23 -27.56 2.09
N LEU A 6 -19.09 -28.67 2.82
CA LEU A 6 -18.08 -29.72 2.64
C LEU A 6 -18.23 -30.49 1.32
N SER A 7 -17.11 -30.95 0.79
CA SER A 7 -17.03 -32.20 0.02
C SER A 7 -15.67 -32.87 0.27
N ARG A 8 -15.71 -34.10 0.79
CA ARG A 8 -14.60 -35.04 0.92
C ARG A 8 -14.84 -36.19 -0.06
N SER A 9 -13.81 -36.60 -0.79
CA SER A 9 -13.62 -38.01 -1.21
C SER A 9 -12.19 -38.24 -1.74
N HIS A 10 -11.37 -38.81 -0.85
CA HIS A 10 -10.37 -39.90 -0.93
C HIS A 10 -9.59 -40.34 -2.20
N PRO A 11 -8.45 -41.07 -1.99
CA PRO A 11 -7.23 -40.98 -2.80
C PRO A 11 -7.01 -42.16 -3.77
N GLY A 12 -6.05 -42.00 -4.67
CA GLY A 12 -5.52 -43.08 -5.52
C GLY A 12 -4.04 -42.88 -5.86
N GLU A 13 -3.22 -43.80 -5.36
CA GLU A 13 -1.87 -44.23 -5.79
C GLU A 13 -1.79 -44.46 -7.33
N SER A 14 -0.68 -44.52 -8.08
CA SER A 14 0.77 -44.66 -7.86
C SER A 14 1.55 -44.52 -9.19
N ARG A 15 2.85 -44.17 -9.08
CA ARG A 15 4.07 -44.67 -9.79
C ARG A 15 4.36 -44.45 -11.30
N SER A 16 5.63 -44.03 -11.48
CA SER A 16 6.61 -44.34 -12.56
C SER A 16 6.47 -43.55 -13.87
N SER A 17 7.49 -43.19 -14.65
CA SER A 17 8.98 -43.20 -14.59
C SER A 17 9.51 -42.43 -15.81
N ASN A 18 10.76 -41.98 -15.75
CA ASN A 18 11.72 -41.75 -16.84
C ASN A 18 11.36 -40.83 -18.04
N HIS A 19 12.12 -39.75 -18.27
CA HIS A 19 13.36 -39.76 -19.07
C HIS A 19 13.87 -38.33 -19.30
N ALA A 20 15.19 -38.18 -19.17
CA ALA A 20 15.93 -37.00 -19.57
C ALA A 20 15.96 -36.85 -21.10
N HIS A 21 15.83 -35.63 -21.62
CA HIS A 21 16.45 -35.24 -22.88
C HIS A 21 16.84 -33.76 -22.86
N ALA A 22 18.14 -33.54 -23.02
CA ALA A 22 18.75 -32.24 -23.23
C ALA A 22 18.41 -31.70 -24.62
N ALA A 23 18.09 -30.41 -24.72
CA ALA A 23 18.06 -29.67 -25.98
C ALA A 23 18.82 -28.34 -25.80
N ARG A 24 19.78 -28.12 -26.70
CA ARG A 24 20.59 -26.91 -26.87
C ARG A 24 19.78 -25.81 -27.59
N PRO A 25 20.21 -24.53 -27.50
CA PRO A 25 19.38 -23.36 -27.78
C PRO A 25 19.28 -23.06 -29.29
N ARG A 26 18.14 -22.50 -29.71
CA ARG A 26 17.96 -21.85 -31.02
C ARG A 26 17.67 -20.37 -30.82
N ASP A 27 18.58 -19.57 -31.35
CA ASP A 27 18.45 -18.32 -32.08
C ASP A 27 17.21 -17.44 -31.85
N ILE A 28 17.53 -16.22 -31.41
CA ILE A 28 16.73 -15.02 -31.24
C ILE A 28 16.42 -14.44 -32.63
N GLU A 29 15.15 -14.23 -32.96
CA GLU A 29 14.71 -13.09 -33.80
C GLU A 29 13.18 -12.94 -33.82
N ASN A 30 12.73 -11.68 -33.75
CA ASN A 30 11.36 -11.14 -33.89
C ASN A 30 10.44 -11.10 -32.64
N GLY A 31 10.85 -10.34 -31.60
CA GLY A 31 9.98 -9.91 -30.50
C GLY A 31 9.69 -8.40 -30.59
N GLY A 32 8.51 -8.04 -31.10
CA GLY A 32 8.11 -6.63 -31.21
C GLY A 32 6.62 -6.39 -31.43
N GLN A 33 5.88 -7.41 -31.87
CA GLN A 33 4.41 -7.38 -31.96
C GLN A 33 3.72 -8.35 -30.99
N ASP A 34 4.39 -9.41 -30.55
CA ASP A 34 3.87 -10.33 -29.53
C ASP A 34 3.95 -9.74 -28.11
N ASP A 35 4.95 -8.89 -27.81
CA ASP A 35 5.11 -8.32 -26.47
C ASP A 35 3.97 -7.38 -26.04
N GLN A 36 3.31 -6.69 -27.00
CA GLN A 36 2.17 -5.82 -26.71
C GLN A 36 0.88 -6.62 -26.51
N LYS A 37 0.67 -7.69 -27.29
CA LYS A 37 -0.45 -8.62 -27.09
C LYS A 37 -0.30 -9.41 -25.81
N ASP A 38 0.93 -9.78 -25.45
CA ASP A 38 1.23 -10.44 -24.19
C ASP A 38 1.10 -9.47 -23.01
N ALA A 39 1.39 -8.17 -23.16
CA ALA A 39 1.13 -7.17 -22.13
C ALA A 39 -0.37 -6.94 -21.91
N ASP A 40 -1.16 -6.79 -22.98
CA ASP A 40 -2.63 -6.60 -22.90
C ASP A 40 -3.35 -7.90 -22.44
N ALA A 41 -2.85 -9.06 -22.87
CA ALA A 41 -3.27 -10.36 -22.36
C ALA A 41 -2.86 -10.54 -20.89
N ASN A 42 -1.67 -10.10 -20.46
CA ASN A 42 -1.25 -10.22 -19.07
C ASN A 42 -1.92 -9.18 -18.14
N LEU A 43 -2.30 -8.00 -18.63
CA LEU A 43 -3.17 -7.05 -17.91
C LEU A 43 -4.57 -7.63 -17.73
N SER A 44 -5.16 -8.23 -18.76
CA SER A 44 -6.43 -8.97 -18.65
C SER A 44 -6.31 -10.31 -17.89
N THR A 45 -5.12 -10.88 -17.78
CA THR A 45 -4.85 -12.08 -16.96
C THR A 45 -4.57 -11.72 -15.48
N LEU A 46 -4.02 -10.53 -15.22
CA LEU A 46 -3.95 -9.88 -13.89
C LEU A 46 -5.35 -9.61 -13.33
N GLU A 47 -6.34 -9.37 -14.20
CA GLU A 47 -7.76 -9.31 -13.83
C GLU A 47 -8.39 -10.67 -13.48
N SER A 48 -7.78 -11.81 -13.90
CA SER A 48 -8.36 -13.15 -13.70
C SER A 48 -7.67 -14.02 -12.65
N HIS A 49 -6.43 -13.71 -12.26
CA HIS A 49 -5.63 -14.56 -11.36
C HIS A 49 -5.18 -13.84 -10.08
N GLY A 50 -6.13 -13.54 -9.20
CA GLY A 50 -5.91 -13.50 -7.74
C GLY A 50 -5.09 -12.36 -7.16
N SER A 51 -4.63 -11.40 -7.97
CA SER A 51 -4.52 -10.01 -7.52
C SER A 51 -5.94 -9.46 -7.50
N HIS A 52 -6.44 -9.02 -6.36
CA HIS A 52 -7.73 -8.33 -6.29
C HIS A 52 -7.60 -6.96 -6.96
N VAL A 53 -7.50 -6.92 -8.29
CA VAL A 53 -8.08 -5.85 -9.08
C VAL A 53 -9.58 -6.01 -8.87
N TRP A 54 -10.09 -5.32 -7.86
CA TRP A 54 -11.51 -5.31 -7.56
C TRP A 54 -12.21 -4.67 -8.75
N ARG A 55 -12.97 -5.47 -9.51
CA ARG A 55 -13.96 -4.92 -10.43
C ARG A 55 -15.13 -4.41 -9.59
N PRO A 56 -15.60 -3.16 -9.77
CA PRO A 56 -16.85 -2.75 -9.20
C PRO A 56 -17.92 -3.76 -9.58
N ASN A 57 -18.72 -4.19 -8.60
CA ASN A 57 -19.96 -4.85 -8.95
C ASN A 57 -20.77 -3.81 -9.75
N PRO A 58 -21.20 -4.07 -10.99
CA PRO A 58 -22.06 -3.14 -11.72
C PRO A 58 -23.41 -2.89 -11.04
N ALA A 59 -23.73 -3.65 -9.99
CA ALA A 59 -24.86 -3.42 -9.09
C ALA A 59 -24.50 -2.66 -7.78
N ASP A 60 -23.25 -2.24 -7.60
CA ASP A 60 -22.89 -1.31 -6.51
C ASP A 60 -23.48 0.05 -6.89
N PRO A 61 -24.44 0.59 -6.11
CA PRO A 61 -25.05 1.86 -6.44
C PRO A 61 -23.91 2.88 -6.56
N GLY A 62 -23.81 3.52 -7.73
CA GLY A 62 -22.78 4.51 -8.04
C GLY A 62 -22.60 5.49 -6.89
N VAL A 63 -21.39 6.05 -6.75
CA VAL A 63 -20.91 6.77 -5.56
C VAL A 63 -22.06 7.37 -4.77
N GLN A 64 -22.35 6.81 -3.59
CA GLN A 64 -23.38 7.38 -2.71
C GLN A 64 -23.10 8.87 -2.62
N HIS A 65 -24.08 9.73 -2.93
CA HIS A 65 -23.84 11.18 -2.87
C HIS A 65 -23.40 11.55 -1.46
N ILE A 66 -22.09 11.70 -1.28
CA ILE A 66 -21.48 12.09 -0.02
C ILE A 66 -21.97 13.50 0.24
N ARG A 67 -22.85 13.64 1.22
CA ARG A 67 -23.30 14.95 1.66
C ARG A 67 -22.17 15.56 2.48
N ALA A 68 -21.95 16.85 2.31
CA ALA A 68 -21.13 17.60 3.25
C ALA A 68 -21.72 17.39 4.65
N ALA A 69 -21.02 16.65 5.48
CA ALA A 69 -21.37 16.53 6.88
C ALA A 69 -20.75 17.72 7.61
N ASP A 70 -21.60 18.53 8.23
CA ASP A 70 -21.17 19.50 9.24
C ASP A 70 -20.78 18.70 10.48
N PHE A 71 -19.54 18.21 10.49
CA PHE A 71 -19.02 17.51 11.66
C PHE A 71 -18.91 18.50 12.81
N PHE A 72 -19.43 18.09 13.96
CA PHE A 72 -19.25 18.79 15.22
C PHE A 72 -18.55 17.85 16.18
N ALA A 73 -17.33 18.21 16.58
CA ALA A 73 -16.54 17.43 17.53
C ALA A 73 -16.20 18.29 18.74
N THR A 74 -16.62 17.84 19.92
CA THR A 74 -16.33 18.50 21.21
C THR A 74 -15.34 17.71 22.05
N THR A 75 -15.12 16.45 21.69
CA THR A 75 -14.14 15.58 22.32
C THR A 75 -13.24 14.92 21.26
N PHE A 76 -12.09 14.40 21.70
CA PHE A 76 -11.24 13.56 20.84
C PHE A 76 -11.99 12.34 20.30
N GLN A 77 -12.93 11.79 21.07
CA GLN A 77 -13.71 10.61 20.66
C GLN A 77 -14.65 10.97 19.50
N ASP A 78 -15.36 12.10 19.60
CA ASP A 78 -16.26 12.58 18.54
C ASP A 78 -15.50 12.76 17.21
N ALA A 79 -14.29 13.32 17.27
CA ALA A 79 -13.47 13.53 16.09
C ALA A 79 -12.93 12.21 15.51
N GLU A 80 -12.55 11.26 16.35
CA GLU A 80 -12.13 9.92 15.90
C GLU A 80 -13.28 9.16 15.24
N GLU A 81 -14.50 9.22 15.80
CA GLU A 81 -15.70 8.60 15.22
C GLU A 81 -16.08 9.22 13.88
N ALA A 82 -16.04 10.56 13.77
CA ALA A 82 -16.26 11.26 12.50
C ALA A 82 -15.24 10.86 11.42
N LEU A 83 -13.99 10.58 11.80
CA LEU A 83 -12.98 10.10 10.86
C LEU A 83 -13.26 8.67 10.39
N GLU A 84 -13.72 7.79 11.29
CA GLU A 84 -14.13 6.41 10.97
C GLU A 84 -15.34 6.38 10.02
N GLU A 85 -16.20 7.40 10.04
CA GLU A 85 -17.27 7.55 9.04
C GLU A 85 -16.74 8.00 7.66
N LEU A 86 -15.75 8.90 7.63
CA LEU A 86 -15.18 9.43 6.39
C LEU A 86 -14.26 8.44 5.65
N LEU A 87 -13.61 7.54 6.39
CA LEU A 87 -12.64 6.59 5.86
C LEU A 87 -13.22 5.65 4.79
N PRO A 88 -14.35 4.94 5.04
CA PRO A 88 -15.00 4.11 4.04
C PRO A 88 -15.46 4.90 2.81
N LEU A 89 -15.95 6.13 3.01
CA LEU A 89 -16.40 7.00 1.91
C LEU A 89 -15.22 7.44 1.03
N SER A 90 -14.09 7.77 1.66
CA SER A 90 -12.85 8.09 0.95
C SER A 90 -12.36 6.90 0.13
N LEU A 91 -12.40 5.70 0.70
CA LEU A 91 -12.03 4.47 -0.01
C LEU A 91 -12.98 4.17 -1.18
N GLN A 92 -14.29 4.35 -1.00
CA GLN A 92 -15.27 4.18 -2.07
C GLN A 92 -15.01 5.17 -3.22
N PHE A 93 -14.77 6.44 -2.90
CA PHE A 93 -14.42 7.46 -3.88
C PHE A 93 -13.15 7.11 -4.66
N VAL A 94 -12.06 6.73 -3.97
CA VAL A 94 -10.81 6.32 -4.61
C VAL A 94 -11.04 5.15 -5.58
N ARG A 95 -11.83 4.15 -5.18
CA ARG A 95 -12.15 3.01 -6.06
C ARG A 95 -12.93 3.41 -7.30
N CYS A 96 -13.84 4.37 -7.21
CA CYS A 96 -14.54 4.89 -8.38
C CYS A 96 -13.62 5.73 -9.26
N ALA A 97 -12.65 6.43 -8.67
CA ALA A 97 -11.64 7.20 -9.38
C ALA A 97 -10.64 6.31 -10.14
N ASP A 98 -10.41 5.07 -9.69
CA ASP A 98 -9.48 4.13 -10.34
C ASP A 98 -9.80 3.87 -11.82
N GLU A 99 -11.08 3.89 -12.23
CA GLU A 99 -11.46 3.76 -13.65
C GLU A 99 -10.91 4.90 -14.52
N TYR A 100 -10.81 6.10 -13.96
CA TYR A 100 -10.28 7.30 -14.62
C TYR A 100 -8.76 7.45 -14.47
N ARG A 101 -8.17 6.70 -13.53
CA ARG A 101 -6.72 6.72 -13.26
C ARG A 101 -5.98 5.62 -14.01
N PHE A 102 -6.53 4.40 -13.99
CA PHE A 102 -5.91 3.18 -14.52
C PHE A 102 -6.82 2.36 -15.42
N GLY A 103 -8.14 2.58 -15.39
CA GLY A 103 -9.12 1.78 -16.13
C GLY A 103 -9.39 2.25 -17.56
N GLU A 104 -10.50 1.77 -18.13
CA GLU A 104 -10.91 2.05 -19.52
C GLU A 104 -11.13 3.55 -19.78
N LEU A 105 -11.47 4.31 -18.75
CA LEU A 105 -11.73 5.75 -18.81
C LEU A 105 -10.47 6.59 -18.57
N ALA A 106 -9.27 5.98 -18.53
CA ALA A 106 -8.01 6.69 -18.24
C ALA A 106 -7.65 7.79 -19.25
N THR A 107 -8.24 7.81 -20.44
CA THR A 107 -8.06 8.92 -21.41
C THR A 107 -9.12 10.02 -21.27
N GLU A 108 -10.20 9.74 -20.54
CA GLU A 108 -11.31 10.66 -20.34
C GLU A 108 -11.04 11.62 -19.18
N SER A 109 -11.86 12.66 -19.12
CA SER A 109 -11.91 13.58 -17.99
C SER A 109 -12.94 13.09 -16.97
N ALA A 110 -12.62 13.23 -15.69
CA ALA A 110 -13.55 12.88 -14.63
C ALA A 110 -14.85 13.70 -14.72
N PRO A 111 -16.03 13.09 -14.52
CA PRO A 111 -17.30 13.80 -14.58
C PRO A 111 -17.42 14.84 -13.45
N SER A 112 -18.21 15.90 -13.69
CA SER A 112 -18.40 16.99 -12.73
C SER A 112 -18.88 16.53 -11.36
N ASP A 113 -19.70 15.49 -11.32
CA ASP A 113 -20.26 14.95 -10.08
C ASP A 113 -19.16 14.30 -9.23
N LEU A 114 -18.21 13.60 -9.87
CA LEU A 114 -17.07 12.98 -9.19
C LEU A 114 -16.09 14.05 -8.66
N LEU A 115 -15.84 15.11 -9.45
CA LEU A 115 -15.07 16.27 -8.99
C LEU A 115 -15.75 16.98 -7.81
N GLY A 116 -17.08 17.11 -7.85
CA GLY A 116 -17.86 17.65 -6.74
C GLY A 116 -17.74 16.81 -5.46
N GLN A 117 -17.77 15.49 -5.59
CA GLN A 117 -17.58 14.57 -4.46
C GLN A 117 -16.16 14.64 -3.87
N GLN A 118 -15.14 14.72 -4.72
CA GLN A 118 -13.76 14.94 -4.28
C GLN A 118 -13.65 16.22 -3.43
N ALA A 119 -14.24 17.32 -3.91
CA ALA A 119 -14.21 18.60 -3.21
C ALA A 119 -14.95 18.55 -1.85
N ILE A 120 -16.09 17.86 -1.79
CA ILE A 120 -16.84 17.66 -0.53
C ILE A 120 -15.99 16.87 0.47
N LEU A 121 -15.43 15.73 0.06
CA LEU A 121 -14.59 14.89 0.91
C LEU A 121 -13.34 15.63 1.40
N ALA A 122 -12.66 16.36 0.51
CA ALA A 122 -11.49 17.15 0.85
C ALA A 122 -11.81 18.21 1.91
N LYS A 123 -12.93 18.94 1.73
CA LYS A 123 -13.40 19.93 2.71
C LYS A 123 -13.77 19.29 4.04
N SER A 124 -14.44 18.14 4.02
CA SER A 124 -14.82 17.40 5.22
C SER A 124 -13.62 16.97 6.05
N ILE A 125 -12.57 16.45 5.41
CA ILE A 125 -11.33 16.06 6.09
C ILE A 125 -10.59 17.29 6.64
N ASP A 126 -10.49 18.37 5.86
CA ASP A 126 -9.85 19.62 6.32
C ASP A 126 -10.55 20.21 7.55
N ASN A 127 -11.89 20.28 7.52
CA ASN A 127 -12.70 20.70 8.67
C ASN A 127 -12.41 19.85 9.91
N LEU A 128 -12.39 18.52 9.76
CA LEU A 128 -12.17 17.60 10.88
C LEU A 128 -10.76 17.71 11.46
N GLN A 129 -9.75 17.94 10.62
CA GLN A 129 -8.39 18.23 11.07
C GLN A 129 -8.33 19.53 11.88
N GLY A 130 -9.02 20.59 11.44
CA GLY A 130 -9.13 21.84 12.19
C GLY A 130 -9.79 21.66 13.56
N LEU A 131 -10.88 20.88 13.62
CA LEU A 131 -11.53 20.54 14.89
C LEU A 131 -10.60 19.78 15.84
N MET A 132 -9.89 18.76 15.36
CA MET A 132 -8.94 18.02 16.18
C MET A 132 -7.77 18.91 16.64
N GLY A 133 -7.28 19.80 15.79
CA GLY A 133 -6.25 20.79 16.16
C GLY A 133 -6.70 21.66 17.33
N ASN A 134 -7.91 22.23 17.24
CA ASN A 134 -8.49 23.03 18.33
C ASN A 134 -8.68 22.22 19.61
N LEU A 135 -9.14 20.97 19.52
CA LEU A 135 -9.28 20.09 20.69
C LEU A 135 -7.92 19.81 21.35
N ARG A 136 -6.88 19.59 20.53
CA ARG A 136 -5.53 19.34 21.02
C ARG A 136 -4.93 20.54 21.75
N GLU A 137 -5.15 21.74 21.25
CA GLU A 137 -4.69 22.98 21.90
C GLU A 137 -5.41 23.24 23.23
N ASN A 138 -6.71 22.98 23.28
CA ASN A 138 -7.51 23.23 24.49
C ASN A 138 -7.35 22.14 25.56
N PHE A 139 -6.95 20.91 25.18
CA PHE A 139 -6.84 19.77 26.09
C PHE A 139 -5.48 19.02 25.96
N PRO A 140 -4.34 19.69 26.24
CA PRO A 140 -3.00 19.14 25.96
C PRO A 140 -2.56 17.98 26.87
N HIS A 141 -3.23 17.75 28.02
CA HIS A 141 -2.79 16.81 29.07
C HIS A 141 -3.70 15.58 29.24
N MET A 142 -4.49 15.21 28.24
CA MET A 142 -5.47 14.12 28.35
C MET A 142 -4.86 12.72 28.16
N GLY A 143 -4.24 12.14 29.20
CA GLY A 143 -3.78 10.73 29.19
C GLY A 143 -2.87 10.40 28.01
N ASP A 144 -3.23 9.41 27.18
CA ASP A 144 -2.53 9.06 25.93
C ASP A 144 -2.83 10.03 24.77
N ALA A 145 -3.06 11.32 25.06
CA ALA A 145 -3.42 12.37 24.08
C ALA A 145 -2.46 12.44 22.90
N ASP A 146 -1.15 12.25 23.11
CA ASP A 146 -0.13 12.29 22.05
C ASP A 146 -0.32 11.17 21.04
N ALA A 147 -0.64 9.97 21.52
CA ALA A 147 -0.83 8.80 20.69
C ALA A 147 -2.17 8.85 19.95
N ARG A 148 -3.25 9.29 20.62
CA ARG A 148 -4.56 9.52 19.99
C ARG A 148 -4.48 10.60 18.91
N TYR A 149 -3.90 11.75 19.25
CA TYR A 149 -3.67 12.82 18.29
C TYR A 149 -2.83 12.35 17.10
N SER A 150 -1.71 11.65 17.35
CA SER A 150 -0.86 11.14 16.28
C SER A 150 -1.57 10.10 15.41
N SER A 151 -2.35 9.20 16.01
CA SER A 151 -3.15 8.23 15.27
C SER A 151 -4.22 8.91 14.41
N PHE A 152 -4.91 9.91 14.95
CA PHE A 152 -5.86 10.70 14.18
C PHE A 152 -5.18 11.44 13.02
N VAL A 153 -4.08 12.16 13.27
CA VAL A 153 -3.38 12.94 12.24
C VAL A 153 -2.91 12.02 11.12
N LEU A 154 -2.33 10.85 11.45
CA LEU A 154 -1.91 9.89 10.43
C LEU A 154 -3.05 9.43 9.53
N ARG A 155 -4.18 9.02 10.13
CA ARG A 155 -5.35 8.55 9.38
C ARG A 155 -5.97 9.68 8.54
N ALA A 156 -6.10 10.88 9.11
CA ALA A 156 -6.65 12.04 8.42
C ALA A 156 -5.77 12.48 7.25
N LYS A 157 -4.44 12.57 7.43
CA LYS A 157 -3.50 12.90 6.36
C LYS A 157 -3.44 11.84 5.27
N PHE A 158 -3.54 10.57 5.66
CA PHE A 158 -3.67 9.47 4.71
C PHE A 158 -4.92 9.64 3.83
N CYS A 159 -6.10 9.88 4.43
CA CYS A 159 -7.33 10.18 3.68
C CYS A 159 -7.17 11.39 2.78
N GLN A 160 -6.60 12.48 3.31
CA GLN A 160 -6.40 13.73 2.60
C GLN A 160 -5.61 13.51 1.30
N ILE A 161 -4.46 12.81 1.40
CA ILE A 161 -3.63 12.50 0.25
C ILE A 161 -4.37 11.57 -0.71
N TRP A 162 -5.04 10.52 -0.21
CA TRP A 162 -5.81 9.59 -1.04
C TRP A 162 -6.90 10.29 -1.85
N ILE A 163 -7.71 11.14 -1.22
CA ILE A 163 -8.77 11.90 -1.90
C ILE A 163 -8.15 12.84 -2.94
N ALA A 164 -7.11 13.59 -2.57
CA ALA A 164 -6.51 14.58 -3.46
C ALA A 164 -5.85 13.96 -4.70
N THR A 165 -5.25 12.77 -4.55
CA THR A 165 -4.49 12.10 -5.63
C THR A 165 -5.31 11.07 -6.40
N ALA A 166 -6.57 10.82 -6.02
CA ALA A 166 -7.40 9.76 -6.61
C ALA A 166 -7.59 9.89 -8.13
N LEU A 167 -7.68 11.12 -8.65
CA LEU A 167 -7.87 11.40 -10.07
C LEU A 167 -6.56 11.75 -10.79
N GLU A 168 -5.44 11.76 -10.07
CA GLU A 168 -4.14 12.10 -10.63
C GLU A 168 -3.51 10.91 -11.36
N LYS A 169 -3.19 11.12 -12.64
CA LYS A 169 -2.62 10.08 -13.52
C LYS A 169 -1.11 9.93 -13.40
N ASP A 170 -0.47 10.84 -12.66
CA ASP A 170 0.98 10.90 -12.47
C ASP A 170 1.36 10.67 -11.00
N GLU A 171 2.13 9.61 -10.72
CA GLU A 171 2.67 9.35 -9.37
C GLU A 171 3.63 10.43 -8.89
N MET A 172 4.17 11.29 -9.77
CA MET A 172 5.03 12.39 -9.32
C MET A 172 4.23 13.47 -8.56
N GLN A 173 2.90 13.48 -8.67
CA GLN A 173 2.04 14.40 -7.92
C GLN A 173 2.13 14.21 -6.40
N PHE A 174 2.60 13.04 -5.92
CA PHE A 174 2.90 12.84 -4.50
C PHE A 174 4.03 13.75 -3.98
N ASP A 175 4.88 14.33 -4.86
CA ASP A 175 5.91 15.29 -4.45
C ASP A 175 5.32 16.58 -3.86
N ALA A 176 4.11 16.97 -4.27
CA ALA A 176 3.41 18.11 -3.67
C ALA A 176 3.07 17.90 -2.19
N TRP A 177 3.14 16.65 -1.72
CA TRP A 177 2.80 16.23 -0.35
C TRP A 177 4.04 15.93 0.51
N MET A 178 5.26 16.29 0.08
CA MET A 178 6.49 15.99 0.82
C MET A 178 6.47 16.49 2.26
N ASP A 179 5.99 17.72 2.49
CA ASP A 179 5.89 18.26 3.86
C ASP A 179 4.88 17.47 4.71
N THR A 180 3.78 17.04 4.10
CA THR A 180 2.80 16.16 4.76
C THR A 180 3.41 14.81 5.11
N PHE A 181 4.22 14.20 4.22
CA PHE A 181 4.93 12.96 4.55
C PHE A 181 5.95 13.16 5.69
N ARG A 182 6.62 14.32 5.77
CA ARG A 182 7.52 14.67 6.90
C ARG A 182 6.74 14.81 8.21
N GLU A 183 5.55 15.39 8.17
CA GLU A 183 4.67 15.47 9.34
C GLU A 183 4.20 14.07 9.76
N MET A 184 3.70 13.28 8.80
CA MET A 184 3.24 11.91 9.05
C MET A 184 4.33 11.06 9.69
N ILE A 185 5.58 11.12 9.22
CA ILE A 185 6.65 10.28 9.78
C ILE A 185 6.97 10.62 11.24
N ILE A 186 6.75 11.87 11.68
CA ILE A 186 6.88 12.27 13.08
C ILE A 186 5.78 11.63 13.92
N HIS A 187 4.53 11.67 13.44
CA HIS A 187 3.40 11.04 14.13
C HIS A 187 3.51 9.51 14.16
N THR A 188 4.02 8.88 13.09
CA THR A 188 4.31 7.44 13.06
C THR A 188 5.32 7.07 14.14
N GLU A 189 6.38 7.87 14.33
CA GLU A 189 7.36 7.61 15.38
C GLU A 189 6.77 7.74 16.79
N THR A 190 5.97 8.79 17.05
CA THR A 190 5.27 8.99 18.33
C THR A 190 4.34 7.81 18.65
N LEU A 191 3.57 7.37 17.65
CA LEU A 191 2.67 6.24 17.78
C LEU A 191 3.43 4.94 18.07
N GLY A 192 4.49 4.67 17.32
CA GLY A 192 5.34 3.49 17.49
C GLY A 192 5.99 3.40 18.87
N ARG A 193 6.53 4.52 19.38
CA ARG A 193 7.07 4.61 20.75
C ARG A 193 6.01 4.30 21.82
N THR A 194 4.77 4.74 21.60
CA THR A 194 3.66 4.45 22.52
C THR A 194 3.31 2.96 22.52
N ILE A 195 3.18 2.36 21.34
CA ILE A 195 2.97 0.90 21.17
C ILE A 195 4.06 0.12 21.92
N GLN A 196 5.32 0.52 21.75
CA GLN A 196 6.44 -0.13 22.43
C GLN A 196 6.40 0.02 23.95
N ARG A 197 6.00 1.20 24.46
CA ARG A 197 5.84 1.44 25.91
C ARG A 197 4.77 0.54 26.51
N GLN A 198 3.62 0.39 25.83
CA GLN A 198 2.51 -0.45 26.27
C GLN A 198 2.85 -1.94 26.28
N LYS A 199 3.56 -2.41 25.23
CA LYS A 199 4.09 -3.79 25.20
C LYS A 199 4.98 -4.09 26.41
N ARG A 200 5.78 -3.11 26.85
CA ARG A 200 6.68 -3.27 28.01
C ARG A 200 5.96 -3.19 29.36
N SER A 201 4.93 -2.35 29.49
CA SER A 201 4.28 -2.12 30.78
C SER A 201 3.35 -3.26 31.19
N ARG A 202 2.80 -4.08 30.26
CA ARG A 202 1.74 -5.08 30.53
C ARG A 202 0.53 -4.54 31.30
N ILE A 203 0.40 -3.21 31.40
CA ILE A 203 -0.58 -2.50 32.21
C ILE A 203 -1.47 -1.72 31.25
N GLY A 204 -2.77 -2.01 31.27
CA GLY A 204 -3.81 -1.27 30.57
C GLY A 204 -4.42 -2.00 29.36
N PRO A 205 -5.62 -1.58 28.92
CA PRO A 205 -6.19 -2.06 27.66
C PRO A 205 -5.24 -1.74 26.52
N GLU A 206 -4.95 -2.74 25.68
CA GLU A 206 -4.19 -2.57 24.44
C GLU A 206 -4.87 -1.49 23.61
N ILE A 207 -4.19 -0.38 23.29
CA ILE A 207 -4.76 0.60 22.37
C ILE A 207 -4.91 -0.10 21.02
N ARG A 208 -6.15 -0.32 20.61
CA ARG A 208 -6.48 -0.85 19.29
C ARG A 208 -6.59 0.33 18.37
N PHE A 209 -5.63 0.49 17.48
CA PHE A 209 -5.74 1.42 16.37
C PHE A 209 -6.52 0.71 15.26
N GLU A 210 -7.72 1.20 14.95
CA GLU A 210 -8.66 0.56 14.01
C GLU A 210 -8.13 0.58 12.57
N ILE A 211 -7.29 1.58 12.22
CA ILE A 211 -6.36 1.50 11.10
C ILE A 211 -4.97 1.15 11.61
N GLY A 212 -4.43 0.05 11.07
CA GLY A 212 -3.15 -0.50 11.47
C GLY A 212 -1.98 0.48 11.29
N PHE A 213 -1.03 0.42 12.21
CA PHE A 213 0.23 1.15 12.17
C PHE A 213 1.04 0.84 10.90
N ILE A 214 1.09 -0.44 10.51
CA ILE A 214 1.84 -0.93 9.35
C ILE A 214 1.29 -0.35 8.04
N PRO A 215 -0.03 -0.45 7.72
CA PRO A 215 -0.59 0.16 6.50
C PRO A 215 -0.22 1.64 6.32
N LEU A 216 -0.33 2.43 7.38
CA LEU A 216 -0.07 3.89 7.32
C LEU A 216 1.42 4.18 7.11
N ALA A 217 2.31 3.48 7.82
CA ALA A 217 3.75 3.63 7.62
C ALA A 217 4.18 3.12 6.24
N TYR A 218 3.57 2.03 5.77
CA TYR A 218 3.86 1.45 4.46
C TYR A 218 3.39 2.35 3.32
N PHE A 219 2.25 3.03 3.47
CA PHE A 219 1.80 4.05 2.53
C PHE A 219 2.85 5.17 2.35
N ILE A 220 3.42 5.66 3.45
CA ILE A 220 4.51 6.66 3.40
C ILE A 220 5.70 6.09 2.62
N LEU A 221 6.12 4.86 2.92
CA LEU A 221 7.23 4.18 2.25
C LEU A 221 7.01 4.06 0.73
N MET A 222 5.78 3.71 0.32
CA MET A 222 5.39 3.49 -1.07
C MET A 222 5.32 4.80 -1.86
N LYS A 223 4.56 5.78 -1.34
CA LYS A 223 4.15 6.95 -2.10
C LYS A 223 5.12 8.13 -1.98
N CYS A 224 5.87 8.24 -0.88
CA CYS A 224 6.90 9.26 -0.76
C CYS A 224 8.12 8.90 -1.63
N ARG A 225 8.65 9.87 -2.39
CA ARG A 225 9.88 9.72 -3.20
C ARG A 225 11.16 10.08 -2.44
N ASP A 226 11.05 10.77 -1.30
CA ASP A 226 12.20 11.12 -0.47
C ASP A 226 12.78 9.89 0.23
N ARG A 227 13.97 9.48 -0.20
CA ARG A 227 14.66 8.30 0.32
C ARG A 227 14.80 8.30 1.85
N SER A 228 15.06 9.45 2.46
CA SER A 228 15.30 9.53 3.91
C SER A 228 14.01 9.25 4.70
N ILE A 229 12.88 9.76 4.22
CA ILE A 229 11.56 9.52 4.81
C ILE A 229 11.17 8.05 4.66
N ARG A 230 11.40 7.47 3.49
CA ARG A 230 11.09 6.05 3.22
C ARG A 230 11.91 5.10 4.08
N LEU A 231 13.22 5.33 4.21
CA LEU A 231 14.08 4.53 5.09
C LEU A 231 13.64 4.65 6.55
N LYS A 232 13.25 5.86 6.99
CA LYS A 232 12.68 6.05 8.31
C LYS A 232 11.37 5.26 8.48
N ALA A 233 10.48 5.28 7.49
CA ALA A 233 9.24 4.50 7.52
C ALA A 233 9.51 3.00 7.61
N LEU A 234 10.44 2.48 6.80
CA LEU A 234 10.87 1.08 6.84
C LEU A 234 11.37 0.70 8.22
N ARG A 235 12.26 1.51 8.83
CA ARG A 235 12.76 1.28 10.19
C ARG A 235 11.62 1.24 11.21
N LEU A 236 10.67 2.16 11.13
CA LEU A 236 9.54 2.23 12.07
C LEU A 236 8.63 1.00 11.95
N ILE A 237 8.38 0.48 10.74
CA ILE A 237 7.65 -0.78 10.52
C ILE A 237 8.42 -1.93 11.17
N THR A 238 9.73 -2.03 10.92
CA THR A 238 10.60 -3.07 11.48
C THR A 238 10.66 -3.02 13.01
N GLU A 239 10.71 -1.83 13.61
CA GLU A 239 10.84 -1.69 15.06
C GLU A 239 9.50 -1.89 15.78
N TYR A 240 8.43 -1.26 15.30
CA TYR A 240 7.17 -1.13 16.05
C TYR A 240 6.02 -1.99 15.52
N GLY A 241 6.07 -2.38 14.24
CA GLY A 241 5.04 -3.19 13.61
C GLY A 241 4.72 -4.46 14.40
N THR A 242 3.44 -4.81 14.48
CA THR A 242 2.98 -6.04 15.11
C THR A 242 2.59 -7.06 14.05
N SER A 243 3.03 -8.31 14.19
CA SER A 243 2.67 -9.39 13.25
C SER A 243 1.18 -9.77 13.29
N ARG A 244 0.36 -9.10 14.12
CA ARG A 244 -1.08 -9.35 14.28
C ARG A 244 -1.97 -8.40 13.48
N GLU A 245 -1.42 -7.45 12.73
CA GLU A 245 -2.18 -6.52 11.89
C GLU A 245 -2.72 -7.17 10.59
N SER A 246 -3.56 -8.19 10.73
CA SER A 246 -4.27 -8.89 9.64
C SER A 246 -3.44 -9.05 8.34
N PHE A 247 -3.96 -8.66 7.17
CA PHE A 247 -3.34 -8.80 5.84
C PHE A 247 -1.94 -8.15 5.70
N TRP A 248 -1.49 -7.39 6.69
CA TRP A 248 -0.24 -6.64 6.70
C TRP A 248 0.80 -7.31 7.59
N GLU A 249 1.19 -8.54 7.22
CA GLU A 249 2.25 -9.26 7.92
C GLU A 249 3.55 -8.46 7.87
N LYS A 250 4.04 -8.08 9.05
CA LYS A 250 5.18 -7.19 9.23
C LYS A 250 6.38 -7.63 8.40
N GLU A 251 6.76 -8.90 8.51
CA GLU A 251 7.92 -9.48 7.85
C GLU A 251 7.81 -9.31 6.33
N LYS A 252 6.63 -9.56 5.77
CA LYS A 252 6.36 -9.34 4.34
C LYS A 252 6.48 -7.87 3.96
N MET A 253 5.90 -6.97 4.74
CA MET A 253 5.92 -5.53 4.44
C MET A 253 7.34 -4.94 4.54
N VAL A 254 8.15 -5.44 5.47
CA VAL A 254 9.58 -5.09 5.55
C VAL A 254 10.32 -5.59 4.32
N THR A 255 10.15 -6.86 3.94
CA THR A 255 10.84 -7.43 2.77
C THR A 255 10.46 -6.71 1.48
N VAL A 256 9.16 -6.53 1.23
CA VAL A 256 8.68 -5.84 0.02
C VAL A 256 9.10 -4.36 0.05
N GLY A 257 8.91 -3.66 1.17
CA GLY A 257 9.29 -2.26 1.29
C GLY A 257 10.79 -2.00 1.10
N THR A 258 11.63 -2.90 1.63
CA THR A 258 13.08 -2.90 1.38
C THR A 258 13.33 -2.99 -0.12
N ARG A 259 12.69 -3.94 -0.80
CA ARG A 259 12.92 -4.18 -2.22
C ARG A 259 12.50 -3.00 -3.10
N ILE A 260 11.41 -2.34 -2.73
CA ILE A 260 10.94 -1.14 -3.44
C ILE A 260 11.97 -0.03 -3.34
N ILE A 261 12.51 0.26 -2.15
CA ILE A 261 13.55 1.28 -1.99
C ILE A 261 14.80 0.92 -2.80
N GLU A 262 15.21 -0.36 -2.81
CA GLU A 262 16.36 -0.81 -3.61
C GLU A 262 16.19 -0.58 -5.11
N ILE A 263 15.02 -0.94 -5.66
CA ILE A 263 14.70 -0.76 -7.08
C ILE A 263 14.69 0.72 -7.44
N GLU A 264 13.90 1.52 -6.73
CA GLU A 264 13.67 2.91 -7.13
C GLU A 264 14.87 3.82 -6.85
N ASN A 265 15.60 3.58 -5.75
CA ASN A 265 16.75 4.41 -5.39
C ASN A 265 18.09 3.83 -5.90
N LYS A 266 18.07 2.69 -6.60
CA LYS A 266 19.25 2.01 -7.16
C LYS A 266 20.30 1.73 -6.07
N VAL A 267 19.82 1.27 -4.92
CA VAL A 267 20.66 0.94 -3.76
C VAL A 267 20.54 -0.54 -3.39
N LYS A 268 21.47 -1.03 -2.55
CA LYS A 268 21.30 -2.28 -1.82
C LYS A 268 21.17 -1.99 -0.34
N LEU A 269 20.24 -2.67 0.34
CA LEU A 269 20.03 -2.57 1.77
C LEU A 269 20.48 -3.86 2.45
N ASN A 270 20.91 -3.81 3.71
CA ASN A 270 21.36 -4.97 4.48
C ASN A 270 20.20 -5.81 5.08
N GLY A 271 19.04 -5.82 4.44
CA GLY A 271 17.81 -6.39 5.03
C GLY A 271 17.14 -5.48 6.07
N GLY A 272 17.45 -4.18 6.05
CA GLY A 272 16.90 -3.15 6.93
C GLY A 272 16.94 -1.77 6.28
N ASP A 273 17.20 -0.71 7.06
CA ASP A 273 17.24 0.68 6.59
C ASP A 273 18.66 1.19 6.24
N GLN A 274 19.68 0.33 6.33
CA GLN A 274 21.07 0.74 6.08
C GLN A 274 21.49 0.49 4.64
N ILE A 275 21.94 1.55 3.98
CA ILE A 275 22.44 1.52 2.60
C ILE A 275 23.85 0.91 2.56
N LEU A 276 24.02 -0.12 1.74
CA LEU A 276 25.30 -0.80 1.49
C LEU A 276 26.06 -0.25 0.27
N SER A 277 25.42 0.57 -0.57
CA SER A 277 25.99 1.09 -1.82
C SER A 277 26.23 2.61 -1.79
N LEU A 278 27.31 3.07 -2.44
CA LEU A 278 27.58 4.50 -2.68
C LEU A 278 26.53 5.06 -3.64
N SER A 279 25.49 5.72 -3.11
CA SER A 279 24.50 6.44 -3.92
C SER A 279 24.43 7.90 -3.50
N ALA A 280 24.27 8.79 -4.48
CA ALA A 280 24.15 10.22 -4.21
C ALA A 280 23.00 10.50 -3.24
N PRO A 281 23.22 11.26 -2.15
CA PRO A 281 22.14 11.76 -1.31
C PRO A 281 21.17 12.64 -2.11
N GLY A 282 19.86 12.48 -1.84
CA GLY A 282 18.86 13.47 -2.25
C GLY A 282 18.34 13.39 -3.69
N HIS A 283 18.69 12.37 -4.48
CA HIS A 283 18.03 12.16 -5.77
C HIS A 283 16.67 11.47 -5.56
N LEU A 284 15.59 12.12 -6.00
CA LEU A 284 14.26 11.52 -6.06
C LEU A 284 14.21 10.53 -7.24
N PRO A 285 13.68 9.30 -7.08
CA PRO A 285 13.56 8.35 -8.18
C PRO A 285 12.84 8.96 -9.38
N SER A 286 13.29 8.71 -10.60
CA SER A 286 12.62 9.16 -11.83
C SER A 286 11.36 8.33 -12.13
N VAL A 287 10.54 8.76 -13.09
CA VAL A 287 9.26 8.09 -13.42
C VAL A 287 9.46 6.62 -13.80
N GLU A 288 10.53 6.33 -14.54
CA GLU A 288 10.89 5.00 -15.00
C GLU A 288 11.41 4.09 -13.89
N ASP A 289 11.97 4.68 -12.83
CA ASP A 289 12.40 3.93 -11.65
C ASP A 289 11.24 3.68 -10.69
N ARG A 290 10.11 4.41 -10.81
CA ARG A 290 9.01 4.38 -9.85
C ARG A 290 8.14 3.14 -9.97
N ILE A 291 7.88 2.53 -8.83
CA ILE A 291 6.94 1.45 -8.62
C ILE A 291 5.60 2.09 -8.25
N TRP A 292 4.62 1.89 -9.11
CA TRP A 292 3.29 2.47 -8.97
C TRP A 292 2.43 1.66 -8.01
N ASP A 293 2.53 0.33 -8.14
CA ASP A 293 1.83 -0.63 -7.30
C ASP A 293 2.53 -2.00 -7.36
N THR A 294 2.09 -2.93 -6.51
CA THR A 294 2.64 -4.27 -6.41
C THR A 294 1.56 -5.33 -6.46
N THR A 295 1.84 -6.43 -7.16
CA THR A 295 0.94 -7.58 -7.26
C THR A 295 1.50 -8.75 -6.47
N PHE A 296 0.76 -9.20 -5.48
CA PHE A 296 1.13 -10.34 -4.63
C PHE A 296 0.06 -11.41 -4.66
N ASN A 297 0.43 -12.67 -4.94
CA ASN A 297 -0.48 -13.80 -4.80
C ASN A 297 -0.15 -14.61 -3.53
N PRO A 298 -0.90 -14.44 -2.42
CA PRO A 298 -0.61 -15.10 -1.15
C PRO A 298 -0.73 -16.63 -1.20
N LYS A 299 -1.40 -17.18 -2.22
CA LYS A 299 -1.60 -18.63 -2.39
C LYS A 299 -0.45 -19.31 -3.15
N ARG A 300 0.52 -18.54 -3.65
CA ARG A 300 1.68 -19.04 -4.40
C ARG A 300 2.97 -18.93 -3.59
N ILE A 301 2.97 -19.44 -2.36
CA ILE A 301 4.22 -19.66 -1.62
C ILE A 301 4.87 -20.91 -2.23
N ILE A 302 6.08 -20.74 -2.76
CA ILE A 302 6.86 -21.79 -3.42
C ILE A 302 8.24 -21.87 -2.79
N ALA A 303 8.86 -23.05 -2.87
CA ALA A 303 10.28 -23.19 -2.58
C ALA A 303 11.08 -22.57 -3.74
N GLY A 304 12.10 -21.78 -3.41
CA GLY A 304 13.00 -21.17 -4.39
C GLY A 304 14.39 -21.01 -3.81
N GLU A 305 15.36 -20.80 -4.68
CA GLU A 305 16.74 -20.50 -4.27
C GLU A 305 16.92 -18.99 -4.13
N TYR A 306 17.44 -18.54 -2.99
CA TYR A 306 17.79 -17.15 -2.72
C TYR A 306 19.18 -17.09 -2.11
N ASN A 307 20.12 -16.37 -2.75
CA ASN A 307 21.52 -16.29 -2.34
C ASN A 307 22.21 -17.66 -2.12
N GLY A 308 21.82 -18.70 -2.86
CA GLY A 308 22.39 -20.05 -2.73
C GLY A 308 21.73 -20.93 -1.66
N GLU A 309 20.70 -20.43 -0.96
CA GLU A 309 19.94 -21.18 0.03
C GLU A 309 18.51 -21.44 -0.44
N MET A 310 17.98 -22.61 -0.10
CA MET A 310 16.57 -22.94 -0.35
C MET A 310 15.69 -22.26 0.69
N VAL A 311 14.80 -21.39 0.22
CA VAL A 311 13.88 -20.61 1.06
C VAL A 311 12.45 -20.76 0.56
N THR A 312 11.48 -20.40 1.41
CA THR A 312 10.10 -20.19 0.96
C THR A 312 9.92 -18.73 0.57
N GLY A 313 9.21 -18.52 -0.53
CA GLY A 313 8.94 -17.18 -1.04
C GLY A 313 7.77 -17.17 -1.98
N ALA A 314 7.51 -16.03 -2.59
CA ALA A 314 6.42 -15.89 -3.55
C ALA A 314 6.85 -15.02 -4.74
N PRO A 315 6.30 -15.27 -5.94
CA PRO A 315 6.45 -14.36 -7.05
C PRO A 315 5.73 -13.04 -6.73
N MET A 316 6.46 -11.95 -6.87
CA MET A 316 6.00 -10.58 -6.69
C MET A 316 6.10 -9.84 -8.02
N GLY A 317 5.07 -9.08 -8.35
CA GLY A 317 5.10 -8.16 -9.49
C GLY A 317 5.24 -6.72 -9.00
N PHE A 318 6.14 -5.96 -9.62
CA PHE A 318 6.27 -4.53 -9.43
C PHE A 318 5.79 -3.83 -10.70
N ILE A 319 4.72 -3.05 -10.59
CA ILE A 319 4.11 -2.34 -11.72
C ILE A 319 4.88 -1.04 -11.94
N MET A 320 5.43 -0.86 -13.14
CA MET A 320 6.32 0.23 -13.49
C MET A 320 5.97 0.81 -14.87
N ARG A 321 6.48 2.01 -15.17
CA ARG A 321 6.43 2.60 -16.52
C ARG A 321 7.81 2.64 -17.13
N ASN A 322 7.93 2.32 -18.41
CA ASN A 322 9.22 2.43 -19.12
C ASN A 322 9.45 3.86 -19.65
N ASN A 323 10.58 4.09 -20.30
CA ASN A 323 10.94 5.41 -20.87
C ASN A 323 9.96 5.90 -21.96
N ASP A 324 9.21 4.99 -22.60
CA ASP A 324 8.18 5.31 -23.58
C ASP A 324 6.80 5.58 -22.92
N GLY A 325 6.74 5.56 -21.59
CA GLY A 325 5.51 5.75 -20.81
C GLY A 325 4.59 4.53 -20.78
N ARG A 326 5.00 3.37 -21.31
CA ARG A 326 4.21 2.14 -21.31
C ARG A 326 4.33 1.40 -19.99
N TRP A 327 3.21 0.80 -19.57
CA TRP A 327 3.13 -0.05 -18.39
C TRP A 327 3.81 -1.40 -18.63
N TYR A 328 4.51 -1.90 -17.60
CA TYR A 328 5.00 -3.27 -17.56
C TYR A 328 5.08 -3.78 -16.11
N VAL A 329 5.16 -5.11 -15.95
CA VAL A 329 5.30 -5.74 -14.64
C VAL A 329 6.66 -6.44 -14.55
N ARG A 330 7.50 -5.95 -13.64
CA ARG A 330 8.76 -6.59 -13.27
C ARG A 330 8.46 -7.70 -12.27
N HIS A 331 8.69 -8.95 -12.67
CA HIS A 331 8.50 -10.12 -11.81
C HIS A 331 9.78 -10.48 -11.07
N GLU A 332 9.70 -10.68 -9.77
CA GLU A 332 10.80 -11.16 -8.95
C GLU A 332 10.33 -12.21 -7.94
N PHE A 333 11.21 -13.13 -7.55
CA PHE A 333 10.98 -14.02 -6.42
C PHE A 333 11.41 -13.32 -5.12
N ILE A 334 10.48 -13.18 -4.18
CA ILE A 334 10.74 -12.56 -2.88
C ILE A 334 10.74 -13.64 -1.81
N ALA A 335 11.87 -13.79 -1.12
CA ALA A 335 12.02 -14.68 0.02
C ALA A 335 11.22 -14.16 1.22
N LEU A 336 10.33 -14.98 1.76
CA LEU A 336 9.45 -14.62 2.89
C LEU A 336 9.79 -15.35 4.19
N GLY A 337 10.67 -16.35 4.11
CA GLY A 337 11.21 -17.06 5.28
C GLY A 337 12.10 -18.24 4.88
N ALA A 338 12.94 -18.71 5.80
CA ALA A 338 13.63 -19.99 5.65
C ALA A 338 12.61 -21.15 5.68
N LEU A 339 12.94 -22.26 5.03
CA LEU A 339 12.14 -23.49 5.04
C LEU A 339 12.05 -24.12 6.43
#